data_AF-A0A0E4C8V4-F1
#
_entry.id   AF-A0A0E4C8V4-F1
#
_cell.length_a   1.000
_cell.length_b   1.000
_cell.length_c   1.000
_cell.angle_alpha   90.00
_cell.angle_beta   90.00
_cell.angle_gamma   90.00
#
_symmetry.space_group_name_H-M   'P 1'
#
loop_
_entity.id
_entity.type
_entity.pdbx_description
1 polymer ?
#
loop_
_entity_poly.entity_id
_entity_poly.type
_entity_poly.pdbx_seq_one_letter_code
_entity_poly.pdbx_strand_id
1 'polypeptide(L)'
;MFGEITANEIELLNAYYLLAPNAQKEIKDYLRYQLCKQYKKEVMLAVFNNQLLHSLLHSLLHMVERDEFDINQVQKRVLQIKELYFGIFEHIHCKYSEHIEELDSNEIVKEFGRISFDSIDRACRSGNHITIRLEIVEFYEGYNKLARKKDARKIVAV
;
A
#
# COMPACT_ATOMS: atom_id res chain seq x y z
N MET A 1 -24.63 12.80 3.88
CA MET A 1 -25.89 12.59 3.13
C MET A 1 -26.22 11.12 3.30
N PHE A 2 -27.07 10.76 4.25
CA PHE A 2 -27.55 9.38 4.36
C PHE A 2 -28.42 9.14 3.12
N GLY A 3 -27.93 8.32 2.19
CA GLY A 3 -28.76 7.83 1.08
C GLY A 3 -29.96 7.07 1.64
N GLU A 4 -31.06 7.04 0.90
CA GLU A 4 -32.25 6.29 1.27
C GLU A 4 -31.87 4.85 1.62
N ILE A 5 -32.16 4.45 2.87
CA ILE A 5 -31.92 3.09 3.34
C ILE A 5 -32.82 2.16 2.53
N THR A 6 -32.23 1.18 1.89
CA THR A 6 -32.90 0.17 1.10
C THR A 6 -33.66 -0.83 1.97
N ALA A 7 -34.69 -1.47 1.44
CA ALA A 7 -35.45 -2.50 2.15
C ALA A 7 -34.54 -3.65 2.66
N ASN A 8 -33.50 -4.01 1.89
CA ASN A 8 -32.53 -5.04 2.27
C ASN A 8 -31.69 -4.65 3.49
N GLU A 9 -31.32 -3.36 3.60
CA GLU A 9 -30.56 -2.86 4.76
C GLU A 9 -31.44 -2.85 6.02
N ILE A 10 -32.73 -2.51 5.88
CA ILE A 10 -33.71 -2.59 6.98
C ILE A 10 -33.89 -4.04 7.44
N GLU A 11 -34.02 -4.98 6.50
CA GLU A 11 -34.15 -6.40 6.81
C GLU A 11 -32.92 -6.92 7.57
N LEU A 12 -31.71 -6.58 7.11
CA LEU A 12 -30.47 -6.97 7.76
C LEU A 12 -30.35 -6.41 9.18
N LEU A 13 -30.71 -5.13 9.38
CA LEU A 13 -30.69 -4.50 10.70
C LEU A 13 -31.69 -5.16 11.64
N ASN A 14 -32.92 -5.40 11.18
CA ASN A 14 -33.94 -6.07 11.97
C ASN A 14 -33.50 -7.47 12.38
N ALA A 15 -32.96 -8.26 11.45
CA ALA A 15 -32.43 -9.59 11.74
C ALA A 15 -31.29 -9.53 12.77
N TYR A 16 -30.38 -8.56 12.65
CA TYR A 16 -29.29 -8.35 13.59
C TYR A 16 -29.80 -8.00 15.00
N TYR A 17 -30.81 -7.13 15.12
CA TYR A 17 -31.38 -6.75 16.42
C TYR A 17 -32.12 -7.88 17.13
N LEU A 18 -32.63 -8.89 16.40
CA LEU A 18 -33.26 -10.07 16.97
C LEU A 18 -32.24 -11.06 17.58
N LEU A 19 -30.96 -10.95 17.23
CA LEU A 19 -29.91 -11.82 17.77
C LEU A 19 -29.61 -11.52 19.23
N ALA A 20 -29.22 -12.55 19.99
CA ALA A 20 -28.70 -12.39 21.34
C ALA A 20 -27.42 -11.50 21.34
N PRO A 21 -27.15 -10.75 22.42
CA PRO A 21 -25.99 -9.83 22.49
C PRO A 21 -24.63 -10.49 22.15
N ASN A 22 -24.45 -11.76 22.50
CA ASN A 22 -23.22 -12.50 22.17
C ASN A 22 -23.09 -12.74 20.66
N ALA A 23 -24.16 -13.18 19.99
CA ALA A 23 -24.15 -13.40 18.54
C ALA A 23 -23.97 -12.09 17.77
N GLN A 24 -24.55 -11.00 18.27
CA GLN A 24 -24.32 -9.64 17.75
C GLN A 24 -22.83 -9.25 17.82
N LYS A 25 -22.18 -9.49 18.96
CA LYS A 25 -20.76 -9.25 19.15
C LYS A 25 -19.90 -10.11 18.20
N GLU A 26 -20.19 -11.40 18.09
CA GLU A 26 -19.46 -12.30 17.18
C GLU A 26 -19.54 -11.85 15.72
N ILE A 27 -20.72 -11.40 15.26
CA ILE A 27 -20.87 -10.84 13.92
C ILE A 27 -20.04 -9.58 13.74
N LYS A 28 -20.07 -8.65 14.71
CA LYS A 28 -19.24 -7.43 14.67
C LYS A 28 -17.76 -7.75 14.61
N ASP A 29 -17.29 -8.68 15.44
CA ASP A 29 -15.89 -9.11 15.46
C ASP A 29 -15.49 -9.76 14.13
N TYR A 30 -16.36 -10.58 13.55
CA TYR A 30 -16.15 -11.19 12.24
C TYR A 30 -16.11 -10.16 11.11
N LEU A 31 -17.03 -9.18 11.09
CA LEU A 31 -17.04 -8.10 10.12
C LEU A 31 -15.75 -7.27 10.22
N ARG A 32 -15.32 -6.92 11.44
CA ARG A 32 -14.04 -6.23 11.68
C ARG A 32 -12.86 -7.04 11.13
N TYR A 33 -12.83 -8.34 11.40
CA TYR A 33 -11.80 -9.23 10.85
C TYR A 33 -11.77 -9.22 9.32
N GLN A 34 -12.94 -9.34 8.66
CA GLN A 34 -13.02 -9.34 7.20
C GLN A 34 -12.59 -8.00 6.61
N LEU A 35 -13.01 -6.88 7.20
CA LEU A 35 -12.60 -5.55 6.77
C LEU A 35 -11.09 -5.35 6.92
N CYS A 36 -10.47 -5.77 8.03
CA CYS A 36 -9.02 -5.74 8.22
C CYS A 36 -8.29 -6.58 7.16
N LYS A 37 -8.80 -7.77 6.84
CA LYS A 37 -8.25 -8.64 5.80
C LYS A 37 -8.36 -8.02 4.42
N GLN A 38 -9.49 -7.38 4.12
CA GLN A 38 -9.74 -6.69 2.86
C GLN A 38 -8.85 -5.47 2.71
N TYR A 39 -8.74 -4.63 3.75
CA TYR A 39 -7.82 -3.50 3.83
C TYR A 39 -6.38 -3.90 3.49
N LYS A 40 -5.83 -4.93 4.15
CA LYS A 40 -4.47 -5.40 3.89
C LYS A 40 -4.26 -5.79 2.42
N LYS A 41 -5.25 -6.45 1.82
CA LYS A 41 -5.24 -6.85 0.41
C LYS A 41 -5.34 -5.63 -0.51
N GLU A 42 -6.25 -4.71 -0.23
CA GLU A 42 -6.50 -3.53 -1.06
C GLU A 42 -5.29 -2.59 -1.07
N VAL A 43 -4.67 -2.31 0.09
CA VAL A 43 -3.45 -1.50 0.17
C VAL A 43 -2.32 -2.11 -0.67
N MET A 44 -2.07 -3.42 -0.51
CA MET A 44 -1.03 -4.12 -1.27
C MET A 44 -1.26 -3.98 -2.78
N LEU A 45 -2.50 -4.15 -3.23
CA LEU A 45 -2.84 -4.03 -4.65
C LEU A 45 -2.76 -2.60 -5.15
N ALA A 46 -3.29 -1.64 -4.39
CA ALA A 46 -3.33 -0.24 -4.76
C ALA A 46 -1.93 0.34 -4.92
N VAL A 47 -0.97 -0.09 -4.09
CA VAL A 47 0.42 0.41 -4.11
C VAL A 47 1.30 -0.38 -5.08
N PHE A 48 1.35 -1.72 -4.97
CA PHE A 48 2.33 -2.53 -5.72
C PHE A 48 1.88 -2.94 -7.12
N ASN A 49 0.59 -2.83 -7.43
CA ASN A 49 0.06 -3.08 -8.78
C ASN A 49 -0.35 -1.79 -9.50
N ASN A 50 0.11 -0.63 -9.02
CA ASN A 50 -0.14 0.65 -9.65
C ASN A 50 0.78 0.85 -10.85
N GLN A 51 0.20 0.97 -12.05
CA GLN A 51 0.96 1.12 -13.30
C GLN A 51 1.78 2.42 -13.35
N LEU A 52 1.31 3.49 -12.71
CA LEU A 52 2.03 4.76 -12.68
C LEU A 52 3.25 4.68 -11.76
N LEU A 53 3.11 4.12 -10.57
CA LEU A 53 4.27 3.87 -9.68
C LEU A 53 5.29 2.97 -10.36
N HIS A 54 4.84 1.89 -11.01
CA HIS A 54 5.73 1.00 -11.74
C HIS A 54 6.51 1.73 -12.84
N SER A 55 5.81 2.55 -13.65
CA SER A 55 6.42 3.35 -14.71
C SER A 55 7.44 4.36 -14.16
N LEU A 56 7.11 5.03 -13.05
CA LEU A 56 8.01 6.01 -12.43
C LEU A 56 9.26 5.35 -11.86
N LEU A 57 9.11 4.21 -11.18
CA LEU A 57 10.22 3.42 -10.64
C LEU A 57 11.11 2.87 -11.75
N HIS A 58 10.52 2.39 -12.85
CA HIS A 58 11.27 1.93 -14.01
C HIS A 58 12.05 3.09 -14.68
N SER A 59 11.44 4.27 -14.77
CA SER A 59 12.13 5.48 -15.26
C SER A 59 13.29 5.90 -14.33
N LEU A 60 13.12 5.72 -13.02
CA LEU A 60 14.15 6.02 -12.02
C LEU A 60 15.35 5.08 -12.17
N LEU A 61 15.10 3.79 -12.38
CA LEU A 61 16.14 2.81 -12.65
C LEU A 61 16.96 3.18 -13.89
N HIS A 62 16.30 3.49 -15.01
CA HIS A 62 16.97 3.90 -16.25
C HIS A 62 17.76 5.20 -16.13
N MET A 63 17.37 6.11 -15.22
CA MET A 63 18.16 7.32 -14.97
C MET A 63 19.50 7.00 -14.31
N VAL A 64 19.54 6.03 -13.40
CA VAL A 64 20.77 5.69 -12.66
C VAL A 64 21.64 4.65 -13.37
N GLU A 65 21.11 3.93 -14.35
CA GLU A 65 21.90 3.04 -15.23
C GLU A 65 22.91 3.80 -16.10
N ARG A 66 22.71 5.11 -16.30
CA ARG A 66 23.67 5.95 -17.03
C ARG A 66 24.97 6.09 -16.23
N ASP A 67 26.10 6.17 -16.95
CA ASP A 67 27.43 6.32 -16.33
C ASP A 67 27.51 7.57 -15.46
N GLU A 68 26.96 8.68 -15.95
CA GLU A 68 26.80 9.94 -15.21
C GLU A 68 25.32 10.31 -15.12
N PHE A 69 24.86 10.64 -13.92
CA PHE A 69 23.51 11.14 -13.67
C PHE A 69 23.51 12.29 -12.66
N ASP A 70 22.54 13.19 -12.84
CA ASP A 70 22.34 14.34 -11.96
C ASP A 70 21.53 13.91 -10.71
N ILE A 71 22.17 14.00 -9.54
CA ILE A 71 21.58 13.66 -8.25
C ILE A 71 20.31 14.50 -7.99
N ASN A 72 20.28 15.77 -8.42
CA ASN A 72 19.10 16.62 -8.23
C ASN A 72 17.89 16.11 -9.02
N GLN A 73 18.11 15.55 -10.22
CA GLN A 73 17.04 14.95 -11.01
C GLN A 73 16.53 13.66 -10.36
N VAL A 74 17.44 12.84 -9.84
CA VAL A 74 17.10 11.63 -9.07
C VAL A 74 16.25 12.01 -7.85
N GLN A 75 16.68 12.98 -7.05
CA GLN A 75 15.92 13.45 -5.88
C GLN A 75 14.51 13.93 -6.24
N LYS A 76 14.38 14.75 -7.29
CA LYS A 76 13.07 15.21 -7.77
C LYS A 76 12.16 14.05 -8.17
N ARG A 77 12.69 13.04 -8.85
CA ARG A 77 11.90 11.85 -9.22
C ARG A 77 11.51 11.02 -8.01
N VAL A 78 12.44 10.81 -7.08
CA VAL A 78 12.20 10.07 -5.83
C VAL A 78 11.11 10.76 -5.02
N LEU A 79 11.11 12.09 -4.94
CA LEU A 79 10.06 12.86 -4.28
C LEU A 79 8.69 12.64 -4.92
N GLN A 80 8.58 12.70 -6.25
CA GLN A 80 7.34 12.41 -6.97
C GLN A 80 6.81 10.99 -6.68
N ILE A 81 7.70 10.00 -6.65
CA ILE A 81 7.35 8.62 -6.33
C ILE A 81 6.88 8.51 -4.87
N LYS A 82 7.57 9.19 -3.94
CA LYS A 82 7.22 9.21 -2.52
C LYS A 82 5.84 9.79 -2.26
N GLU A 83 5.54 10.94 -2.86
CA GLU A 83 4.24 11.59 -2.75
C GLU A 83 3.12 10.70 -3.30
N LEU A 84 3.31 10.11 -4.49
CA LEU A 84 2.33 9.21 -5.07
C LEU A 84 2.13 7.94 -4.22
N TYR A 85 3.23 7.35 -3.74
CA TYR A 85 3.21 6.13 -2.93
C TYR A 85 2.41 6.32 -1.65
N PHE A 86 2.73 7.36 -0.87
CA PHE A 86 2.05 7.63 0.39
C PHE A 86 0.66 8.20 0.18
N GLY A 87 0.42 8.99 -0.87
CA GLY A 87 -0.93 9.44 -1.21
C GLY A 87 -1.89 8.29 -1.52
N ILE A 88 -1.44 7.27 -2.27
CA ILE A 88 -2.23 6.05 -2.51
C ILE A 88 -2.47 5.29 -1.21
N PHE A 89 -1.41 5.10 -0.41
CA PHE A 89 -1.51 4.40 0.88
C PHE A 89 -2.53 5.09 1.81
N GLU A 90 -2.40 6.40 1.98
CA GLU A 90 -3.27 7.21 2.85
C GLU A 90 -4.72 7.19 2.36
N HIS A 91 -4.95 7.31 1.06
CA HIS A 91 -6.30 7.24 0.50
C HIS A 91 -7.01 5.93 0.88
N ILE A 92 -6.33 4.79 0.76
CA ILE A 92 -6.89 3.50 1.18
C ILE A 92 -6.98 3.40 2.70
N HIS A 93 -5.99 3.90 3.45
CA HIS A 93 -6.04 3.87 4.91
C HIS A 93 -7.24 4.63 5.47
N CYS A 94 -7.46 5.87 5.02
CA CYS A 94 -8.57 6.71 5.44
C CYS A 94 -9.93 6.03 5.21
N LYS A 95 -10.13 5.43 4.04
CA LYS A 95 -11.36 4.68 3.69
C LYS A 95 -11.73 3.61 4.73
N TYR A 96 -10.74 2.95 5.34
CA TYR A 96 -10.99 1.87 6.31
C TYR A 96 -10.92 2.34 7.75
N SER A 97 -10.07 3.31 8.08
CA SER A 97 -9.95 3.85 9.45
C SER A 97 -11.22 4.60 9.89
N GLU A 98 -12.03 5.09 8.95
CA GLU A 98 -13.37 5.63 9.24
C GLU A 98 -14.35 4.59 9.81
N HIS A 99 -14.09 3.30 9.59
CA HIS A 99 -15.00 2.21 9.96
C HIS A 99 -14.40 1.19 10.94
N ILE A 100 -13.08 1.24 11.16
CA ILE A 100 -12.34 0.33 12.02
C ILE A 100 -11.55 1.16 13.03
N GLU A 101 -12.01 1.17 14.27
CA GLU A 101 -11.26 1.76 15.37
C GLU A 101 -9.90 1.07 15.52
N GLU A 102 -8.85 1.87 15.79
CA GLU A 102 -7.48 1.37 16.00
C GLU A 102 -6.96 0.51 14.84
N LEU A 103 -7.33 0.86 13.60
CA LEU A 103 -6.80 0.17 12.42
C LEU A 103 -5.28 0.30 12.35
N ASP A 104 -4.59 -0.82 12.52
CA ASP A 104 -3.14 -0.90 12.33
C ASP A 104 -2.77 -0.46 10.90
N SER A 105 -1.81 0.46 10.79
CA SER A 105 -1.24 0.79 9.48
C SER A 105 -0.70 -0.51 8.88
N ASN A 106 -0.89 -0.77 7.58
CA ASN A 106 -0.33 -1.98 6.99
C ASN A 106 1.20 -1.86 7.00
N GLU A 107 1.82 -2.36 8.08
CA GLU A 107 3.23 -2.15 8.41
C GLU A 107 4.14 -2.56 7.27
N ILE A 108 3.80 -3.62 6.52
CA ILE A 108 4.61 -4.07 5.40
C ILE A 108 4.74 -2.98 4.33
N VAL A 109 3.64 -2.33 3.95
CA VAL A 109 3.63 -1.32 2.87
C VAL A 109 4.26 -0.02 3.37
N LYS A 110 3.86 0.42 4.56
CA LYS A 110 4.35 1.67 5.14
C LYS A 110 5.85 1.60 5.45
N GLU A 111 6.30 0.51 6.07
CA GLU A 111 7.69 0.32 6.45
C GLU A 111 8.59 0.12 5.23
N PHE A 112 8.16 -0.67 4.25
CA PHE A 112 8.90 -0.82 2.99
C PHE A 112 9.13 0.54 2.32
N GLY A 113 8.09 1.36 2.21
CA GLY A 113 8.19 2.71 1.67
C GLY A 113 9.16 3.57 2.47
N ARG A 114 8.96 3.64 3.80
CA ARG A 114 9.80 4.43 4.70
C ARG A 114 11.28 4.07 4.57
N ILE A 115 11.63 2.79 4.71
CA ILE A 115 13.01 2.31 4.61
C ILE A 115 13.61 2.66 3.25
N SER A 116 12.89 2.41 2.16
CA SER A 116 13.43 2.61 0.81
C SER A 116 13.68 4.10 0.53
N PHE A 117 12.72 4.97 0.84
CA PHE A 117 12.89 6.40 0.62
C PHE A 117 13.96 7.01 1.52
N ASP A 118 14.04 6.61 2.79
CA ASP A 118 15.05 7.11 3.71
C ASP A 118 16.46 6.65 3.30
N SER A 119 16.61 5.44 2.78
CA SER A 119 17.91 4.92 2.33
C SER A 119 18.39 5.62 1.06
N ILE A 120 17.49 5.85 0.09
CA ILE A 120 17.80 6.65 -1.11
C ILE A 120 18.13 8.10 -0.74
N ASP A 121 17.38 8.71 0.20
CA ASP A 121 17.66 10.09 0.62
C ASP A 121 19.04 10.20 1.30
N ARG A 122 19.40 9.25 2.16
CA ARG A 122 20.76 9.16 2.73
C ARG A 122 21.82 9.01 1.65
N ALA A 123 21.60 8.14 0.66
CA ALA A 123 22.51 7.96 -0.45
C ALA A 123 22.69 9.23 -1.29
N CYS A 124 21.60 9.93 -1.60
CA CYS A 124 21.65 11.22 -2.30
C CYS A 124 22.45 12.27 -1.52
N ARG A 125 22.28 12.34 -0.19
CA ARG A 125 23.07 13.24 0.68
C ARG A 125 24.56 12.92 0.72
N SER A 126 24.92 11.64 0.53
CA SER A 126 26.33 11.22 0.48
C SER A 126 27.06 11.66 -0.79
N GLY A 127 26.32 12.01 -1.85
CA GLY A 127 26.88 12.33 -3.15
C GLY A 127 27.49 11.14 -3.91
N ASN A 128 27.45 9.93 -3.34
CA ASN A 128 28.06 8.75 -3.95
C ASN A 128 27.10 8.11 -4.96
N HIS A 129 27.38 8.28 -6.26
CA HIS A 129 26.61 7.71 -7.36
C HIS A 129 26.47 6.19 -7.30
N ILE A 130 27.48 5.47 -6.81
CA ILE A 130 27.45 4.01 -6.68
C ILE A 130 26.42 3.62 -5.63
N THR A 131 26.44 4.27 -4.47
CA THR A 131 25.47 4.04 -3.39
C THR A 131 24.05 4.38 -3.83
N ILE A 132 23.86 5.52 -4.52
CA ILE A 132 22.54 5.91 -5.05
C ILE A 132 22.00 4.86 -6.00
N ARG A 133 22.84 4.34 -6.91
CA ARG A 133 22.46 3.29 -7.86
C ARG A 133 22.06 2.01 -7.13
N LEU A 134 22.85 1.58 -6.15
CA LEU A 134 22.56 0.39 -5.35
C LEU A 134 21.19 0.48 -4.67
N GLU A 135 20.94 1.57 -3.95
CA GLU A 135 19.68 1.77 -3.21
C GLU A 135 18.45 1.83 -4.13
N ILE A 136 18.58 2.41 -5.32
CA ILE A 136 17.50 2.45 -6.31
C ILE A 136 17.24 1.07 -6.91
N VAL A 137 18.28 0.28 -7.19
CA VAL A 137 18.15 -1.10 -7.66
C VAL A 137 17.45 -1.94 -6.58
N GLU A 138 17.89 -1.86 -5.33
CA GLU A 138 17.29 -2.58 -4.21
C GLU A 138 15.82 -2.19 -4.01
N PHE A 139 15.49 -0.91 -4.10
CA PHE A 139 14.11 -0.43 -4.02
C PHE A 139 13.25 -1.01 -5.16
N TYR A 140 13.75 -0.97 -6.40
CA TYR A 140 13.03 -1.48 -7.58
C TYR A 140 12.77 -2.99 -7.48
N GLU A 141 13.78 -3.76 -7.10
CA GLU A 141 13.67 -5.22 -6.91
C GLU A 141 12.71 -5.56 -5.77
N GLY A 142 12.83 -4.87 -4.63
CA GLY A 142 11.92 -5.02 -3.50
C GLY A 142 10.47 -4.74 -3.86
N TYR A 143 10.24 -3.66 -4.63
CA TYR A 143 8.90 -3.30 -5.11
C TYR A 143 8.32 -4.40 -6.00
N ASN A 144 9.09 -4.89 -6.97
CA ASN A 144 8.66 -5.98 -7.86
C ASN A 144 8.41 -7.29 -7.12
N LYS A 145 9.20 -7.61 -6.09
CA LYS A 145 8.98 -8.79 -5.25
C LYS A 145 7.65 -8.71 -4.51
N LEU A 146 7.28 -7.53 -4.01
CA LEU A 146 5.99 -7.31 -3.34
C LEU A 146 4.81 -7.32 -4.32
N ALA A 147 4.99 -6.78 -5.53
CA ALA A 147 3.99 -6.86 -6.61
C ALA A 147 3.70 -8.32 -7.01
N ARG A 148 4.75 -9.15 -7.14
CA ARG A 148 4.65 -10.57 -7.55
C ARG A 148 4.12 -11.51 -6.47
N LYS A 149 4.07 -11.11 -5.19
CA LYS A 149 3.47 -11.95 -4.11
C LYS A 149 1.99 -12.30 -4.35
N LYS A 150 1.31 -11.64 -5.29
CA LYS A 150 -0.03 -12.02 -5.76
C LYS A 150 -0.01 -13.29 -6.64
N ASP A 151 1.03 -13.51 -7.43
CA ASP A 151 1.13 -14.64 -8.36
C ASP A 151 1.55 -15.94 -7.67
N ALA A 152 2.34 -15.88 -6.60
CA ALA A 152 2.72 -17.08 -5.84
C ALA A 152 1.51 -17.83 -5.24
N ARG A 153 0.39 -17.13 -4.98
CA ARG A 153 -0.86 -17.75 -4.50
C ARG A 153 -1.73 -18.34 -5.61
N LYS A 154 -1.44 -18.09 -6.89
CA LYS A 154 -2.14 -18.70 -8.03
C LYS A 154 -1.50 -20.02 -8.51
N ILE A 155 -0.27 -20.33 -8.09
CA ILE A 155 0.46 -21.52 -8.54
C ILE A 155 0.18 -22.75 -7.65
N VAL A 156 -0.47 -22.57 -6.48
CA VAL A 156 -0.85 -23.68 -5.58
C VAL A 156 -2.35 -23.97 -5.71
N ALA A 157 -2.74 -24.46 -6.87
CA ALA A 157 -3.99 -25.17 -7.11
C ALA A 157 -3.74 -26.17 -8.24
N VAL A 158 -3.18 -27.33 -7.88
CA VAL A 158 -3.18 -28.57 -8.67
C VAL A 158 -3.71 -29.65 -7.75
#